data_AF-A0A609Y7N1-F1
#
_entry.id   AF-A0A609Y7N1-F1
#
_cell.length_a   1.000
_cell.length_b   1.000
_cell.length_c   1.000
_cell.angle_alpha   90.00
_cell.angle_beta   90.00
_cell.angle_gamma   90.00
#
_symmetry.space_group_name_H-M   'P 1'
#
loop_
_entity.id
_entity.type
_entity.pdbx_description
1 polymer ?
#
loop_
_entity_poly.entity_id
_entity_poly.type
_entity_poly.pdbx_seq_one_letter_code
_entity_poly.pdbx_strand_id
1 'polypeptide(L)'
;GKWYPPSYRQWVEIQAAQGDRAAVSQLRGWDYRDRRKDRSRTTTTDRCVVLCEPGGTPVYGNTGDLEARLQKNGSVRFRDRRTGEFVCTDYGDRVVFRNHHDRNALADKLDLIAPVLFGRDPRMGFEPEGNDKQFNQVFAEMVAWHNVTGRTGHEDYRITRPDVDHHREGSERHYRDYIAANSNDDASLPPPEQDKRREQPSPVLSR
;
A
#
# COMPACT_ATOMS: atom_id res chain seq x y z
N GLY A 1 3.52 18.21 -43.26
CA GLY A 1 3.38 16.77 -42.98
C GLY A 1 1.92 16.45 -42.73
N LYS A 2 1.41 15.29 -43.16
CA LYS A 2 0.03 14.86 -42.88
C LYS A 2 -0.15 14.60 -41.38
N TRP A 3 -1.07 15.31 -40.74
CA TRP A 3 -1.50 15.03 -39.38
C TRP A 3 -2.38 13.77 -39.43
N TYR A 4 -2.03 12.76 -38.63
CA TYR A 4 -2.89 11.60 -38.42
C TYR A 4 -3.55 11.74 -37.05
N PRO A 5 -4.88 11.60 -36.94
CA PRO A 5 -5.53 11.57 -35.65
C PRO A 5 -4.99 10.40 -34.81
N PRO A 6 -4.89 10.55 -33.48
CA PRO A 6 -4.48 9.45 -32.62
C PRO A 6 -5.45 8.28 -32.77
N SER A 7 -4.92 7.06 -32.74
CA SER A 7 -5.75 5.87 -32.58
C SER A 7 -6.57 5.94 -31.28
N TYR A 8 -7.68 5.20 -31.20
CA TYR A 8 -8.48 5.15 -29.97
C TYR A 8 -7.63 4.80 -28.75
N ARG A 9 -6.69 3.85 -28.89
CA ARG A 9 -5.76 3.50 -27.82
C ARG A 9 -4.88 4.68 -27.39
N GLN A 10 -4.29 5.41 -28.35
CA GLN A 10 -3.46 6.58 -28.04
C GLN A 10 -4.28 7.71 -27.38
N TRP A 11 -5.51 7.92 -27.83
CA TRP A 11 -6.42 8.87 -27.19
C TRP A 11 -6.71 8.47 -25.74
N VAL A 12 -7.01 7.19 -25.47
CA VAL A 12 -7.21 6.66 -24.11
C VAL A 12 -5.94 6.82 -23.26
N GLU A 13 -4.75 6.54 -23.81
CA GLU A 13 -3.47 6.76 -23.10
C GLU A 13 -3.28 8.22 -22.68
N ILE A 14 -3.62 9.18 -23.56
CA ILE A 14 -3.56 10.62 -23.27
C ILE A 14 -4.56 11.00 -22.17
N GLN A 15 -5.81 10.54 -22.27
CA GLN A 15 -6.83 10.81 -21.26
C GLN A 15 -6.44 10.23 -19.89
N ALA A 16 -5.91 9.00 -19.87
CA ALA A 16 -5.46 8.36 -18.63
C ALA A 16 -4.29 9.13 -18.00
N ALA A 17 -3.34 9.63 -18.80
CA ALA A 17 -2.25 10.48 -18.33
C ALA A 17 -2.72 11.84 -17.77
N GLN A 18 -3.88 12.34 -18.22
CA GLN A 18 -4.54 13.53 -17.68
C GLN A 18 -5.35 13.23 -16.41
N GLY A 19 -5.41 11.97 -15.99
CA GLY A 19 -6.15 11.53 -14.81
C GLY A 19 -7.61 11.15 -15.08
N ASP A 20 -7.98 10.84 -16.32
CA ASP A 20 -9.29 10.27 -16.59
C ASP A 20 -9.37 8.84 -16.03
N ARG A 21 -10.22 8.67 -15.01
CA ARG A 21 -10.43 7.39 -14.32
C ARG A 21 -11.05 6.33 -15.22
N ALA A 22 -11.95 6.72 -16.13
CA ALA A 22 -12.54 5.79 -17.09
C ALA A 22 -11.50 5.34 -18.11
N ALA A 23 -10.62 6.23 -18.53
CA ALA A 23 -9.49 5.89 -19.41
C ALA A 23 -8.50 4.94 -18.74
N VAL A 24 -8.14 5.16 -17.46
CA VAL A 24 -7.31 4.23 -16.67
C VAL A 24 -7.99 2.86 -16.59
N SER A 25 -9.29 2.82 -16.28
CA SER A 25 -10.07 1.58 -16.26
C SER A 25 -10.12 0.89 -17.63
N GLN A 26 -10.21 1.65 -18.73
CA GLN A 26 -10.19 1.11 -20.08
C GLN A 26 -8.84 0.46 -20.43
N LEU A 27 -7.71 1.10 -20.05
CA LEU A 27 -6.38 0.52 -20.22
C LEU A 27 -6.23 -0.78 -19.43
N ARG A 28 -6.68 -0.79 -18.16
CA ARG A 28 -6.69 -2.00 -17.31
C ARG A 28 -7.56 -3.10 -17.88
N GLY A 29 -8.71 -2.76 -18.47
CA GLY A 29 -9.60 -3.71 -19.13
C GLY A 29 -8.95 -4.39 -20.34
N TRP A 30 -8.14 -3.66 -21.12
CA TRP A 30 -7.32 -4.25 -22.18
C TRP A 30 -6.22 -5.15 -21.61
N ASP A 31 -5.47 -4.66 -20.62
CA ASP A 31 -4.38 -5.43 -20.00
C ASP A 31 -4.88 -6.75 -19.38
N TYR A 32 -6.04 -6.72 -18.70
CA TYR A 32 -6.68 -7.90 -18.14
C TYR A 32 -7.03 -8.93 -19.20
N ARG A 33 -7.59 -8.50 -20.34
CA ARG A 33 -7.91 -9.38 -21.47
C ARG A 33 -6.67 -10.05 -22.05
N ASP A 34 -5.59 -9.29 -22.21
CA ASP A 34 -4.34 -9.76 -22.81
C ASP A 34 -3.59 -10.74 -21.88
N ARG A 35 -3.74 -10.60 -20.56
CA ARG A 35 -2.95 -11.32 -19.55
C ARG A 35 -3.69 -12.43 -18.80
N ARG A 36 -4.83 -12.92 -19.28
CA ARG A 36 -5.60 -14.00 -18.61
C ARG A 36 -4.81 -15.26 -18.23
N LYS A 37 -3.60 -15.48 -18.80
CA LYS A 37 -2.74 -16.64 -18.53
C LYS A 37 -1.38 -16.28 -17.87
N ASP A 38 -1.21 -15.07 -17.35
CA ASP A 38 0.08 -14.58 -16.85
C ASP A 38 0.42 -15.11 -15.43
N ARG A 39 1.66 -15.60 -15.27
CA ARG A 39 2.28 -16.08 -14.02
C ARG A 39 2.60 -14.94 -13.03
N SER A 40 2.42 -13.68 -13.42
CA SER A 40 2.60 -12.51 -12.53
C SER A 40 1.57 -12.41 -11.38
N ARG A 41 0.61 -13.34 -11.34
CA ARG A 41 -0.42 -13.45 -10.30
C ARG A 41 -0.05 -14.33 -9.12
N THR A 42 1.06 -15.05 -9.19
CA THR A 42 1.44 -16.02 -8.16
C THR A 42 2.54 -15.48 -7.25
N THR A 43 2.34 -15.61 -5.95
CA THR A 43 3.34 -15.38 -4.91
C THR A 43 4.47 -16.41 -5.05
N THR A 44 5.71 -15.94 -4.96
CA THR A 44 6.92 -16.75 -5.00
C THR A 44 7.89 -16.31 -3.90
N THR A 45 9.03 -17.00 -3.79
CA THR A 45 10.12 -16.61 -2.87
C THR A 45 10.64 -15.19 -3.08
N ASP A 46 10.47 -14.62 -4.28
CA ASP A 46 10.97 -13.28 -4.62
C ASP A 46 9.87 -12.22 -4.68
N ARG A 47 8.59 -12.62 -4.61
CA ARG A 47 7.46 -11.73 -4.89
C ARG A 47 6.20 -12.11 -4.14
N CYS A 48 5.58 -11.12 -3.51
CA CYS A 48 4.26 -11.24 -2.91
C CYS A 48 3.20 -10.65 -3.85
N VAL A 49 2.02 -11.28 -3.85
CA VAL A 49 0.84 -10.80 -4.59
C VAL A 49 -0.32 -10.67 -3.62
N VAL A 50 -0.95 -9.50 -3.61
CA VAL A 50 -2.26 -9.29 -2.97
C VAL A 50 -3.28 -9.20 -4.09
N LEU A 51 -4.25 -10.10 -4.11
CA LEU A 51 -5.39 -10.06 -5.02
C LEU A 51 -6.37 -8.99 -4.52
N CYS A 52 -6.93 -8.22 -5.45
CA CYS A 52 -7.91 -7.19 -5.14
C CYS A 52 -9.11 -7.35 -6.08
N GLU A 53 -10.32 -7.23 -5.54
CA GLU A 53 -11.50 -7.28 -6.36
C GLU A 53 -11.53 -6.13 -7.39
N PRO A 54 -11.88 -6.42 -8.65
CA PRO A 54 -12.08 -5.38 -9.66
C PRO A 54 -13.25 -4.48 -9.26
N GLY A 55 -13.06 -3.16 -9.31
CA GLY A 55 -14.12 -2.19 -9.01
C GLY A 55 -13.71 -1.11 -8.01
N GLY A 56 -12.60 -1.30 -7.30
CA GLY A 56 -12.00 -0.24 -6.50
C GLY A 56 -11.57 0.95 -7.36
N THR A 57 -11.80 2.16 -6.84
CA THR A 57 -11.25 3.41 -7.37
C THR A 57 -9.75 3.25 -7.68
N PRO A 58 -9.30 3.45 -8.94
CA PRO A 58 -7.87 3.41 -9.25
C PRO A 58 -7.12 4.47 -8.44
N VAL A 59 -6.17 4.05 -7.61
CA VAL A 59 -5.22 4.96 -6.98
C VAL A 59 -4.11 5.24 -8.00
N TYR A 60 -4.20 6.35 -8.73
CA TYR A 60 -3.13 6.77 -9.66
C TYR A 60 -2.43 8.07 -9.21
N GLY A 61 -2.65 8.50 -7.96
CA GLY A 61 -1.96 9.62 -7.32
C GLY A 61 -0.93 9.17 -6.27
N ASN A 62 -0.04 10.09 -5.90
CA ASN A 62 0.90 9.87 -4.80
C ASN A 62 0.14 9.56 -3.50
N THR A 63 0.65 8.62 -2.71
CA THR A 63 0.02 8.21 -1.45
C THR A 63 1.10 7.88 -0.41
N GLY A 64 0.96 8.38 0.81
CA GLY A 64 2.03 8.33 1.82
C GLY A 64 3.38 8.82 1.25
N ASP A 65 4.41 8.01 1.42
CA ASP A 65 5.77 8.25 0.91
C ASP A 65 5.98 7.78 -0.53
N LEU A 66 4.92 7.40 -1.26
CA LEU A 66 5.01 6.80 -2.58
C LEU A 66 4.69 7.78 -3.72
N GLU A 67 5.59 7.83 -4.70
CA GLU A 67 5.38 8.47 -6.00
C GLU A 67 4.68 7.50 -6.95
N ALA A 68 3.52 7.88 -7.47
CA ALA A 68 2.76 7.09 -8.43
C ALA A 68 3.17 7.41 -9.87
N ARG A 69 3.37 6.38 -10.70
CA ARG A 69 3.61 6.53 -12.15
C ARG A 69 2.73 5.60 -12.95
N LEU A 70 1.72 6.18 -13.60
CA LEU A 70 0.84 5.47 -14.52
C LEU A 70 1.62 4.95 -15.74
N GLN A 71 1.37 3.69 -16.10
CA GLN A 71 1.93 3.03 -17.27
C GLN A 71 0.90 2.99 -18.41
N LYS A 72 1.36 2.79 -19.65
CA LYS A 72 0.51 2.71 -20.85
C LYS A 72 -0.50 1.55 -20.86
N ASN A 73 -0.36 0.60 -19.95
CA ASN A 73 -1.29 -0.51 -19.76
C ASN A 73 -2.27 -0.28 -18.60
N GLY A 74 -2.26 0.90 -17.98
CA GLY A 74 -3.15 1.23 -16.85
C GLY A 74 -2.64 0.75 -15.48
N SER A 75 -1.51 0.04 -15.42
CA SER A 75 -0.87 -0.25 -14.13
C SER A 75 -0.18 0.98 -13.56
N VAL A 76 -0.05 1.06 -12.24
CA VAL A 76 0.60 2.16 -11.54
C VAL A 76 1.81 1.61 -10.81
N ARG A 77 3.00 2.12 -11.13
CA ARG A 77 4.23 1.77 -10.43
C ARG A 77 4.48 2.78 -9.33
N PHE A 78 4.71 2.29 -8.13
CA PHE A 78 5.02 3.11 -6.98
C PHE A 78 6.51 3.06 -6.68
N ARG A 79 7.10 4.23 -6.41
CA ARG A 79 8.46 4.38 -5.92
C ARG A 79 8.47 5.09 -4.60
N ASP A 80 9.39 4.74 -3.72
CA ASP A 80 9.63 5.49 -2.49
C ASP A 80 10.22 6.86 -2.87
N ARG A 81 9.60 7.94 -2.41
CA ARG A 81 10.01 9.32 -2.69
C ARG A 81 11.33 9.70 -2.00
N ARG A 82 11.67 9.01 -0.91
CA ARG A 82 12.90 9.26 -0.14
C ARG A 82 14.11 8.63 -0.82
N THR A 83 13.97 7.41 -1.30
CA THR A 83 15.08 6.60 -1.84
C THR A 83 15.07 6.51 -3.37
N GLY A 84 13.93 6.75 -4.01
CA GLY A 84 13.70 6.53 -5.44
C GLY A 84 13.51 5.06 -5.82
N GLU A 85 13.56 4.14 -4.86
CA GLU A 85 13.48 2.71 -5.11
C GLU A 85 12.08 2.27 -5.53
N PHE A 86 12.03 1.21 -6.34
CA PHE A 86 10.76 0.59 -6.72
C PHE A 86 10.16 -0.18 -5.53
N VAL A 87 8.89 0.09 -5.23
CA VAL A 87 8.19 -0.51 -4.08
C VAL A 87 7.20 -1.57 -4.55
N CYS A 88 6.20 -1.17 -5.34
CA CYS A 88 5.16 -2.08 -5.82
C CYS A 88 4.58 -1.65 -7.17
N THR A 89 3.78 -2.54 -7.77
CA THR A 89 2.93 -2.22 -8.93
C THR A 89 1.49 -2.60 -8.64
N ASP A 90 0.59 -1.64 -8.80
CA ASP A 90 -0.86 -1.85 -8.79
C ASP A 90 -1.36 -2.08 -10.22
N TYR A 91 -1.91 -3.27 -10.48
CA TYR A 91 -2.54 -3.63 -11.75
C TYR A 91 -4.05 -3.37 -11.76
N GLY A 92 -4.61 -2.92 -10.63
CA GLY A 92 -6.03 -2.73 -10.38
C GLY A 92 -6.67 -3.95 -9.72
N ASP A 93 -6.45 -5.13 -10.27
CA ASP A 93 -6.96 -6.41 -9.74
C ASP A 93 -5.97 -7.13 -8.82
N ARG A 94 -4.76 -6.58 -8.65
CA ARG A 94 -3.73 -7.07 -7.75
C ARG A 94 -2.67 -6.00 -7.49
N VAL A 95 -2.03 -6.10 -6.34
CA VAL A 95 -0.81 -5.37 -6.01
C VAL A 95 0.33 -6.36 -5.88
N VAL A 96 1.46 -6.03 -6.52
CA VAL A 96 2.63 -6.91 -6.61
C VAL A 96 3.85 -6.17 -6.08
N PHE A 97 4.57 -6.81 -5.16
CA PHE A 97 5.78 -6.25 -4.54
C PHE A 97 6.80 -7.35 -4.24
N ARG A 98 8.03 -6.97 -3.90
CA ARG A 98 9.12 -7.92 -3.65
C ARG A 98 8.90 -8.62 -2.30
N ASN A 99 9.04 -9.95 -2.28
CA ASN A 99 9.02 -10.74 -1.04
C ASN A 99 10.36 -10.57 -0.28
N HIS A 100 10.37 -10.95 0.99
CA HIS A 100 11.57 -10.96 1.81
C HIS A 100 11.54 -12.13 2.79
N HIS A 101 12.69 -12.78 2.99
CA HIS A 101 12.82 -13.92 3.90
C HIS A 101 12.81 -13.49 5.37
N ASP A 102 13.41 -12.33 5.68
CA ASP A 102 13.27 -11.71 7.00
C ASP A 102 11.87 -11.12 7.17
N ARG A 103 11.21 -11.53 8.27
CA ARG A 103 9.84 -11.16 8.61
C ARG A 103 9.68 -9.66 8.86
N ASN A 104 10.63 -9.03 9.53
CA ASN A 104 10.54 -7.61 9.88
C ASN A 104 10.69 -6.75 8.64
N ALA A 105 11.65 -7.09 7.76
CA ALA A 105 11.79 -6.43 6.47
C ALA A 105 10.58 -6.66 5.55
N LEU A 106 9.86 -7.79 5.68
CA LEU A 106 8.58 -8.00 4.99
C LEU A 106 7.47 -7.13 5.58
N ALA A 107 7.40 -6.99 6.91
CA ALA A 107 6.47 -6.12 7.59
C ALA A 107 6.68 -4.64 7.20
N ASP A 108 7.92 -4.15 7.22
CA ASP A 108 8.27 -2.79 6.79
C ASP A 108 7.82 -2.52 5.34
N LYS A 109 7.95 -3.51 4.46
CA LYS A 109 7.47 -3.40 3.07
C LYS A 109 5.96 -3.34 2.99
N LEU A 110 5.26 -4.15 3.79
CA LEU A 110 3.80 -4.16 3.85
C LEU A 110 3.26 -2.83 4.38
N ASP A 111 3.86 -2.30 5.45
CA ASP A 111 3.54 -0.98 5.99
C ASP A 111 3.78 0.14 4.96
N LEU A 112 4.87 0.06 4.21
CA LEU A 112 5.16 1.03 3.14
C LEU A 112 4.11 1.01 2.03
N ILE A 113 3.55 -0.16 1.68
CA ILE A 113 2.49 -0.26 0.66
C ILE A 113 1.07 -0.15 1.20
N ALA A 114 0.89 -0.12 2.52
CA ALA A 114 -0.41 -0.02 3.17
C ALA A 114 -1.30 1.10 2.58
N PRO A 115 -0.79 2.31 2.28
CA PRO A 115 -1.60 3.37 1.66
C PRO A 115 -2.12 3.04 0.24
N VAL A 116 -1.48 2.10 -0.48
CA VAL A 116 -1.94 1.61 -1.79
C VAL A 116 -3.07 0.58 -1.63
N LEU A 117 -3.02 -0.24 -0.57
CA LEU A 117 -4.02 -1.26 -0.27
C LEU A 117 -5.27 -0.63 0.37
N PHE A 118 -5.08 0.17 1.42
CA PHE A 118 -6.15 0.82 2.18
C PHE A 118 -6.65 2.14 1.56
N GLY A 119 -6.10 2.55 0.41
CA GLY A 119 -6.71 3.61 -0.41
C GLY A 119 -7.97 3.14 -1.18
N ARG A 120 -8.28 1.84 -1.10
CA ARG A 120 -9.43 1.21 -1.78
C ARG A 120 -10.65 1.20 -0.88
N ASP A 121 -11.83 1.08 -1.49
CA ASP A 121 -13.07 0.89 -0.76
C ASP A 121 -13.00 -0.39 0.10
N PRO A 122 -13.18 -0.31 1.43
CA PRO A 122 -13.08 -1.46 2.33
C PRO A 122 -14.12 -2.55 2.07
N ARG A 123 -15.20 -2.25 1.33
CA ARG A 123 -16.21 -3.23 0.93
C ARG A 123 -15.75 -4.14 -0.19
N MET A 124 -14.68 -3.78 -0.89
CA MET A 124 -14.09 -4.60 -1.94
C MET A 124 -13.15 -5.63 -1.31
N GLY A 125 -13.28 -6.88 -1.73
CA GLY A 125 -12.45 -7.96 -1.24
C GLY A 125 -10.97 -7.80 -1.62
N PHE A 126 -10.08 -8.20 -0.72
CA PHE A 126 -8.66 -8.34 -0.98
C PHE A 126 -8.05 -9.46 -0.14
N GLU A 127 -7.05 -10.15 -0.67
CA GLU A 127 -6.46 -11.31 -0.01
C GLU A 127 -5.01 -11.57 -0.46
N PRO A 128 -4.15 -12.14 0.39
CA PRO A 128 -2.83 -12.56 -0.04
C PRO A 128 -2.94 -13.83 -0.89
N GLU A 129 -2.24 -13.85 -2.02
CA GLU A 129 -2.20 -15.02 -2.90
C GLU A 129 -1.22 -16.07 -2.38
N GLY A 130 -1.64 -17.33 -2.40
CA GLY A 130 -0.79 -18.48 -2.13
C GLY A 130 -0.61 -18.83 -0.65
N ASN A 131 0.26 -19.82 -0.40
CA ASN A 131 0.37 -20.47 0.92
C ASN A 131 1.64 -20.08 1.69
N ASP A 132 2.29 -18.97 1.33
CA ASP A 132 3.43 -18.45 2.08
C ASP A 132 2.97 -18.04 3.49
N LYS A 133 3.38 -18.83 4.50
CA LYS A 133 2.92 -18.65 5.88
C LYS A 133 3.35 -17.30 6.46
N GLN A 134 4.59 -16.89 6.20
CA GLN A 134 5.12 -15.64 6.73
C GLN A 134 4.39 -14.45 6.12
N PHE A 135 4.22 -14.45 4.79
CA PHE A 135 3.48 -13.40 4.12
C PHE A 135 2.03 -13.33 4.59
N ASN A 136 1.34 -14.47 4.68
CA ASN A 136 -0.05 -14.52 5.13
C ASN A 136 -0.22 -13.97 6.57
N GLN A 137 0.70 -14.31 7.48
CA GLN A 137 0.67 -13.81 8.86
C GLN A 137 0.91 -12.31 8.94
N VAL A 138 2.01 -11.83 8.35
CA VAL A 138 2.37 -10.40 8.38
C VAL A 138 1.30 -9.55 7.69
N PHE A 139 0.71 -10.05 6.60
CA PHE A 139 -0.41 -9.39 5.94
C PHE A 139 -1.63 -9.24 6.85
N ALA A 140 -2.05 -10.32 7.53
CA ALA A 140 -3.18 -10.26 8.44
C ALA A 140 -2.91 -9.37 9.67
N GLU A 141 -1.70 -9.37 10.19
CA GLU A 141 -1.27 -8.45 11.26
C GLU A 141 -1.33 -6.98 10.82
N MET A 142 -0.84 -6.65 9.62
CA MET A 142 -0.92 -5.29 9.07
C MET A 142 -2.39 -4.82 8.96
N VAL A 143 -3.29 -5.66 8.44
CA VAL A 143 -4.72 -5.33 8.33
C VAL A 143 -5.34 -5.14 9.71
N ALA A 144 -5.04 -6.03 10.65
CA ALA A 144 -5.54 -5.95 12.01
C ALA A 144 -5.11 -4.65 12.71
N TRP A 145 -3.82 -4.30 12.60
CA TRP A 145 -3.29 -3.06 13.16
C TRP A 145 -3.93 -1.83 12.53
N HIS A 146 -4.13 -1.83 11.21
CA HIS A 146 -4.82 -0.75 10.52
C HIS A 146 -6.25 -0.53 11.04
N ASN A 147 -7.03 -1.61 11.16
CA ASN A 147 -8.41 -1.54 11.66
C ASN A 147 -8.46 -1.01 13.10
N VAL A 148 -7.63 -1.56 14.00
CA VAL A 148 -7.65 -1.19 15.42
C VAL A 148 -7.18 0.25 15.67
N THR A 149 -6.23 0.76 14.87
CA THR A 149 -5.72 2.13 15.04
C THR A 149 -6.59 3.19 14.38
N GLY A 150 -7.67 2.82 13.69
CA GLY A 150 -8.67 3.75 13.14
C GLY A 150 -8.09 4.80 12.18
N ARG A 151 -6.94 4.51 11.55
CA ARG A 151 -6.13 5.49 10.80
C ARG A 151 -6.84 6.20 9.65
N THR A 152 -8.03 5.75 9.24
CA THR A 152 -8.72 6.30 8.06
C THR A 152 -10.22 6.61 8.21
N GLY A 153 -10.85 6.40 9.38
CA GLY A 153 -12.28 6.69 9.56
C GLY A 153 -13.23 5.94 8.60
N HIS A 154 -12.73 4.89 7.94
CA HIS A 154 -13.47 3.99 7.07
C HIS A 154 -13.94 2.73 7.83
N GLU A 155 -14.90 1.99 7.24
CA GLU A 155 -15.30 0.67 7.74
C GLU A 155 -14.08 -0.28 7.81
N ASP A 156 -14.11 -1.23 8.76
CA ASP A 156 -13.02 -2.19 8.94
C ASP A 156 -12.78 -3.03 7.67
N TYR A 157 -11.51 -3.21 7.32
CA TYR A 157 -11.11 -4.05 6.19
C TYR A 157 -11.23 -5.53 6.57
N ARG A 158 -11.79 -6.32 5.64
CA ARG A 158 -11.88 -7.79 5.75
C ARG A 158 -11.02 -8.46 4.70
N ILE A 159 -10.39 -9.56 5.08
CA ILE A 159 -9.60 -10.39 4.16
C ILE A 159 -10.54 -11.46 3.58
N THR A 160 -10.61 -11.56 2.26
CA THR A 160 -11.57 -12.48 1.60
C THR A 160 -11.25 -13.94 1.92
N ARG A 161 -9.97 -14.28 2.15
CA ARG A 161 -9.52 -15.63 2.49
C ARG A 161 -9.78 -15.97 3.96
N PRO A 162 -10.68 -16.92 4.31
CA PRO A 162 -11.14 -17.11 5.68
C PRO A 162 -10.07 -17.52 6.70
N ASP A 163 -9.09 -18.33 6.30
CA ASP A 163 -8.01 -18.78 7.19
C ASP A 163 -7.06 -17.64 7.57
N VAL A 164 -6.83 -16.70 6.65
CA VAL A 164 -6.02 -15.50 6.90
C VAL A 164 -6.84 -14.46 7.66
N ASP A 165 -8.13 -14.32 7.33
CA ASP A 165 -9.03 -13.42 8.05
C ASP A 165 -9.17 -13.80 9.53
N HIS A 166 -9.26 -15.11 9.82
CA HIS A 166 -9.24 -15.59 11.20
C HIS A 166 -7.96 -15.19 11.95
N HIS A 167 -6.81 -15.18 11.26
CA HIS A 167 -5.56 -14.67 11.84
C HIS A 167 -5.65 -13.17 12.13
N ARG A 168 -6.20 -12.37 11.20
CA ARG A 168 -6.45 -10.94 11.40
C ARG A 168 -7.32 -10.71 12.64
N GLU A 169 -8.45 -11.40 12.78
CA GLU A 169 -9.33 -11.26 13.95
C GLU A 169 -8.62 -11.56 15.27
N GLY A 170 -7.77 -12.60 15.28
CA GLY A 170 -6.92 -12.92 16.42
C GLY A 170 -5.96 -11.78 16.78
N SER A 171 -5.27 -11.26 15.78
CA SER A 171 -4.34 -10.14 15.94
C SER A 171 -5.05 -8.86 16.37
N GLU A 172 -6.27 -8.59 15.88
CA GLU A 172 -7.04 -7.43 16.32
C GLU A 172 -7.40 -7.49 17.80
N ARG A 173 -7.81 -8.66 18.32
CA ARG A 173 -8.06 -8.83 19.75
C ARG A 173 -6.80 -8.52 20.55
N HIS A 174 -5.67 -9.11 20.14
CA HIS A 174 -4.38 -8.87 20.78
C HIS A 174 -3.99 -7.39 20.78
N TYR A 175 -4.14 -6.68 19.66
CA TYR A 175 -3.81 -5.26 19.56
C TYR A 175 -4.76 -4.35 20.35
N ARG A 176 -6.05 -4.67 20.42
CA ARG A 176 -7.00 -3.94 21.28
C ARG A 176 -6.62 -4.08 22.74
N ASP A 177 -6.29 -5.29 23.19
CA ASP A 177 -5.85 -5.54 24.58
C ASP A 177 -4.55 -4.79 24.89
N TYR A 178 -3.58 -4.82 23.96
CA TYR A 178 -2.33 -4.08 24.07
C TYR A 178 -2.55 -2.58 24.20
N ILE A 179 -3.38 -1.99 23.33
CA ILE A 179 -3.70 -0.56 23.39
C ILE A 179 -4.43 -0.22 24.69
N ALA A 180 -5.39 -1.04 25.13
CA ALA A 180 -6.12 -0.80 26.37
C ALA A 180 -5.21 -0.85 27.61
N ALA A 181 -4.28 -1.80 27.67
CA ALA A 181 -3.30 -1.90 28.74
C ALA A 181 -2.38 -0.67 28.77
N ASN A 182 -1.87 -0.26 27.61
CA ASN A 182 -0.94 0.85 27.50
C ASN A 182 -1.62 2.24 27.56
N SER A 183 -2.93 2.32 27.38
CA SER A 183 -3.71 3.56 27.56
C SER A 183 -4.00 3.85 29.05
N ASN A 184 -3.99 2.82 29.90
CA ASN A 184 -4.19 2.97 31.34
C ASN A 184 -2.93 3.39 32.11
N ASP A 185 -1.75 3.31 31.49
CA ASP A 185 -0.46 3.76 32.08
C ASP A 185 -0.17 5.27 31.84
N ASP A 186 -1.02 5.98 31.10
CA ASP A 186 -0.82 7.40 30.74
C ASP A 186 -1.27 8.42 31.81
N ALA A 187 -1.44 7.98 33.07
CA ALA A 187 -1.65 8.87 34.22
C ALA A 187 -0.37 9.19 34.99
N SER A 188 0.81 8.68 34.62
CA SER A 188 2.04 8.91 35.39
C SER A 188 3.35 8.83 34.58
N LEU A 189 3.40 9.44 33.40
CA LEU A 189 4.68 9.69 32.73
C LEU A 189 4.94 11.19 32.66
N PRO A 190 6.06 11.70 33.22
CA PRO A 190 6.46 13.08 32.98
C PRO A 190 6.77 13.27 31.49
N PRO A 191 6.59 14.49 30.94
CA PRO A 191 6.78 14.73 29.52
C PRO A 191 8.20 14.33 29.07
N PRO A 192 8.38 13.81 27.85
CA PRO A 192 9.71 13.57 27.31
C PRO A 192 10.49 14.89 27.33
N GLU A 193 11.67 14.87 27.98
CA GLU A 193 12.59 16.01 28.02
C GLU A 193 12.76 16.54 26.59
N GLN A 194 12.37 17.79 26.38
CA GLN A 194 12.74 18.52 25.18
C GLN A 194 14.26 18.53 25.12
N ASP A 195 14.78 17.89 24.08
CA ASP A 195 16.17 17.87 23.67
C ASP A 195 16.79 19.26 23.89
N LYS A 196 17.72 19.33 24.85
CA LYS A 196 18.46 20.54 25.17
C LYS A 196 19.14 20.99 23.90
N ARG A 197 18.53 22.00 23.26
CA ARG A 197 19.13 22.84 22.24
C ARG A 197 20.57 23.13 22.68
N ARG A 198 21.54 22.55 21.97
CA ARG A 198 22.96 22.87 22.09
C ARG A 198 23.10 24.38 21.98
N GLU A 199 23.40 25.04 23.09
CA GLU A 199 23.88 26.42 23.06
C GLU A 199 25.23 26.41 22.35
N GLN A 200 25.29 27.06 21.20
CA GLN A 200 26.57 27.46 20.61
C GLN A 200 27.14 28.58 21.50
N PRO A 201 28.43 28.54 21.88
CA PRO A 201 29.02 29.66 22.58
C PRO A 201 29.10 30.87 21.63
N SER A 202 28.52 31.99 22.04
CA SER A 202 28.64 33.26 21.32
C SER A 202 30.07 33.81 21.43
N PRO A 203 30.59 34.48 20.40
CA PRO A 203 31.95 35.01 20.39
C PRO A 203 32.08 36.22 21.34
N VAL A 204 33.16 36.24 22.12
CA VAL A 204 33.53 37.38 22.97
C VAL A 204 34.01 38.53 22.09
N LEU A 205 33.23 39.60 22.02
CA LEU A 205 33.70 40.91 21.57
C LEU A 205 34.48 41.56 22.72
N SER A 206 35.80 41.56 22.62
CA SER A 206 36.65 42.44 23.43
C SER A 206 36.81 43.79 22.72
N ARG A 207 36.68 44.85 23.51
CA ARG A 207 36.95 46.25 23.14
C ARG A 207 38.39 46.48 22.75
#